data_AF-X1L9T9-F1
#
_entry.id   AF-X1L9T9-F1
#
_cell.length_a   1.000
_cell.length_b   1.000
_cell.length_c   1.000
_cell.angle_alpha   90.00
_cell.angle_beta   90.00
_cell.angle_gamma   90.00
#
_symmetry.space_group_name_H-M   'P 1'
#
loop_
_entity.id
_entity.type
_entity.pdbx_description
1 polymer ?
#
loop_
_entity_poly.entity_id
_entity_poly.type
_entity_poly.pdbx_seq_one_letter_code
_entity_poly.pdbx_strand_id
1 'polypeptide(L)'
;YLRFYTKIFGADRATYSFDEHYIYYSIVFILSAIFIFFLFNLYNWDNIYRGSGYYTRILKAISINIVVIIIFGYILETFSFSRIWIFLLFFISIFLIFLSRLIIEMVTQKLIRRLDLSSKTLIVGIGENARRIEDSLNKYSHGLYKVIGYVDKLDKLEAFKDYLEESLYNKKSLILGLIDDLKKIVKKSGAQRVIISSPEYRYYEILNILEELKGLDVSVLIFPGFFEFSIRRMSMREIGGIPLMQITNIGFFGLNLFYKNVIDYA
;
A
#
# COMPACT_ATOMS: atom_id res chain seq x y z
N TYR A 1 36.00 -14.67 -22.21
CA TYR A 1 36.17 -14.81 -23.68
C TYR A 1 35.03 -14.15 -24.48
N LEU A 2 34.60 -12.94 -24.11
CA LEU A 2 33.85 -12.05 -25.01
C LEU A 2 34.27 -10.62 -24.69
N ARG A 3 35.47 -10.24 -25.19
CA ARG A 3 35.99 -8.87 -25.12
C ARG A 3 35.37 -8.13 -26.31
N PHE A 4 34.38 -7.28 -26.03
CA PHE A 4 33.74 -6.45 -27.02
C PHE A 4 34.75 -5.45 -27.59
N TYR A 5 34.96 -5.57 -28.90
CA TYR A 5 35.87 -4.83 -29.75
C TYR A 5 35.28 -3.46 -30.13
N THR A 6 34.88 -2.64 -29.15
CA THR A 6 34.40 -1.28 -29.42
C THR A 6 35.40 -0.25 -28.91
N LYS A 7 36.18 0.34 -29.84
CA LYS A 7 37.10 1.46 -29.62
C LYS A 7 36.42 2.80 -29.28
N ILE A 8 35.12 2.78 -28.99
CA ILE A 8 34.31 4.01 -28.80
C ILE A 8 34.61 4.69 -27.45
N PHE A 9 35.15 3.97 -26.46
CA PHE A 9 35.32 4.47 -25.08
C PHE A 9 36.77 4.65 -24.58
N GLY A 10 37.76 4.72 -25.48
CA GLY A 10 39.14 5.11 -25.13
C GLY A 10 40.13 3.96 -24.92
N ALA A 11 41.41 4.32 -24.83
CA ALA A 11 42.56 3.41 -24.88
C ALA A 11 42.63 2.45 -23.67
N ASP A 12 42.93 1.19 -23.97
CA ASP A 12 43.16 0.09 -23.03
C ASP A 12 44.10 0.52 -21.89
N ARG A 13 43.55 0.75 -20.70
CA ARG A 13 44.32 0.73 -19.44
C ARG A 13 43.92 -0.51 -18.64
N ALA A 14 44.94 -1.13 -18.04
CA ALA A 14 44.85 -2.37 -17.31
C ALA A 14 43.72 -2.36 -16.27
N THR A 15 43.04 -3.50 -16.18
CA THR A 15 41.94 -3.79 -15.28
C THR A 15 42.27 -3.40 -13.84
N TYR A 16 41.46 -2.51 -13.25
CA TYR A 16 41.49 -2.21 -11.82
C TYR A 16 41.33 -3.52 -11.05
N SER A 17 42.26 -3.84 -10.15
CA SER A 17 41.99 -4.73 -9.02
C SER A 17 40.74 -4.24 -8.29
N PHE A 18 40.02 -5.12 -7.59
CA PHE A 18 38.96 -4.69 -6.67
C PHE A 18 39.59 -3.81 -5.59
N ASP A 19 39.57 -2.50 -5.83
CA ASP A 19 40.07 -1.52 -4.88
C ASP A 19 39.15 -1.54 -3.66
N GLU A 20 39.72 -1.64 -2.45
CA GLU A 20 38.98 -1.69 -1.19
C GLU A 20 38.03 -0.49 -1.04
N HIS A 21 38.42 0.63 -1.67
CA HIS A 21 37.61 1.83 -1.76
C HIS A 21 36.25 1.59 -2.44
N TYR A 22 36.15 0.77 -3.49
CA TYR A 22 34.85 0.49 -4.14
C TYR A 22 33.88 -0.27 -3.23
N ILE A 23 34.40 -1.17 -2.40
CA ILE A 23 33.57 -1.91 -1.44
C ILE A 23 33.03 -0.94 -0.39
N TYR A 24 33.89 -0.07 0.13
CA TYR A 24 33.50 0.95 1.11
C TYR A 24 32.42 1.90 0.57
N TYR A 25 32.60 2.42 -0.66
CA TYR A 25 31.59 3.28 -1.30
C TYR A 25 30.28 2.53 -1.59
N SER A 26 30.34 1.26 -1.96
CA SER A 26 29.15 0.44 -2.19
C SER A 26 28.35 0.25 -0.89
N ILE A 27 29.02 -0.02 0.23
CA ILE A 27 28.39 -0.15 1.55
C ILE A 27 27.70 1.17 1.91
N VAL A 28 28.38 2.29 1.77
CA VAL A 28 27.83 3.61 2.07
C VAL A 28 26.61 3.89 1.20
N PHE A 29 26.70 3.64 -0.11
CA PHE A 29 25.59 3.82 -1.05
C PHE A 29 24.37 2.96 -0.70
N ILE A 30 24.57 1.71 -0.30
CA ILE A 30 23.48 0.80 0.08
C ILE A 30 22.83 1.27 1.39
N LEU A 31 23.63 1.59 2.42
CA LEU A 31 23.10 2.05 3.70
C LEU A 31 22.35 3.38 3.57
N SER A 32 22.89 4.33 2.81
CA SER A 32 22.21 5.59 2.52
C SER A 32 20.94 5.37 1.69
N ALA A 33 20.96 4.48 0.70
CA ALA A 33 19.77 4.13 -0.08
C ALA A 33 18.63 3.62 0.82
N ILE A 34 18.93 2.65 1.69
CA ILE A 34 17.95 2.04 2.60
C ILE A 34 17.36 3.12 3.52
N PHE A 35 18.22 3.96 4.11
CA PHE A 35 17.79 5.02 5.00
C PHE A 35 16.92 6.08 4.30
N ILE A 36 17.33 6.53 3.12
CA ILE A 36 16.55 7.51 2.33
C ILE A 36 15.21 6.89 1.90
N PHE A 37 15.20 5.64 1.44
CA PHE A 37 13.97 5.01 0.97
C PHE A 37 12.98 4.77 2.12
N PHE A 38 13.50 4.54 3.32
CA PHE A 38 12.71 4.52 4.55
C PHE A 38 12.07 5.89 4.83
N LEU A 39 12.84 6.98 4.80
CA LEU A 39 12.31 8.35 5.01
C LEU A 39 11.24 8.75 3.97
N PHE A 40 11.40 8.30 2.71
CA PHE A 40 10.43 8.57 1.65
C PHE A 40 9.20 7.64 1.67
N ASN A 41 9.08 6.75 2.67
CA ASN A 41 7.99 5.78 2.82
C ASN A 41 7.80 4.92 1.55
N LEU A 42 8.90 4.53 0.90
CA LEU A 42 8.91 3.70 -0.32
C LEU A 42 8.73 2.20 -0.03
N TYR A 43 8.67 1.82 1.25
CA TYR A 43 8.45 0.44 1.70
C TYR A 43 7.01 0.18 2.21
N ASN A 44 6.13 1.17 2.19
CA ASN A 44 4.75 1.02 2.68
C ASN A 44 3.84 0.35 1.65
N TRP A 45 3.49 -0.92 1.85
CA TRP A 45 2.64 -1.73 0.96
C TRP A 45 1.32 -1.08 0.52
N ASP A 46 0.67 -0.31 1.38
CA ASP A 46 -0.57 0.39 1.03
C ASP A 46 -0.38 1.52 0.00
N ASN A 47 0.82 2.12 -0.02
CA ASN A 47 1.21 3.20 -0.92
C ASN A 47 2.10 2.73 -2.08
N ILE A 48 2.53 1.46 -2.07
CA ILE A 48 3.23 0.88 -3.22
C ILE A 48 2.18 0.76 -4.33
N TYR A 49 2.46 1.38 -5.47
CA TYR A 49 1.61 1.46 -6.67
C TYR A 49 0.49 2.51 -6.69
N ARG A 50 0.35 3.37 -5.67
CA ARG A 50 -0.78 4.33 -5.59
C ARG A 50 -0.36 5.76 -5.26
N GLY A 51 -1.03 6.71 -5.90
CA GLY A 51 -0.80 8.15 -5.79
C GLY A 51 0.03 8.74 -6.94
N SER A 52 -0.39 9.91 -7.44
CA SER A 52 0.28 10.68 -8.51
C SER A 52 1.73 11.08 -8.19
N GLY A 53 2.17 10.94 -6.93
CA GLY A 53 3.52 11.26 -6.45
C GLY A 53 4.42 10.05 -6.14
N TYR A 54 4.03 8.80 -6.43
CA TYR A 54 4.88 7.64 -6.11
C TYR A 54 6.21 7.65 -6.88
N TYR A 55 6.16 7.81 -8.20
CA TYR A 55 7.35 7.86 -9.04
C TYR A 55 8.23 9.08 -8.77
N THR A 56 7.62 10.22 -8.43
CA THR A 56 8.37 11.42 -8.06
C THR A 56 9.13 11.25 -6.75
N ARG A 57 8.58 10.50 -5.78
CA ARG A 57 9.30 10.12 -4.55
C ARG A 57 10.49 9.21 -4.84
N ILE A 58 10.35 8.23 -5.74
CA ILE A 58 11.47 7.36 -6.15
C ILE A 58 12.59 8.18 -6.78
N LEU A 59 12.25 9.05 -7.75
CA LEU A 59 13.23 9.89 -8.44
C LEU A 59 13.96 10.80 -7.45
N LYS A 60 13.23 11.48 -6.56
CA LYS A 60 13.84 12.32 -5.50
C LYS A 60 14.77 11.52 -4.60
N ALA A 61 14.34 10.34 -4.16
CA ALA A 61 15.14 9.48 -3.28
C ALA A 61 16.45 9.03 -3.94
N ILE A 62 16.40 8.63 -5.21
CA ILE A 62 17.60 8.26 -5.98
C ILE A 62 18.51 9.48 -6.19
N SER A 63 17.95 10.63 -6.55
CA SER A 63 18.72 11.87 -6.71
C SER A 63 19.44 12.27 -5.42
N ILE A 64 18.76 12.23 -4.28
CA ILE A 64 19.37 12.52 -2.97
C ILE A 64 20.47 11.51 -2.67
N ASN A 65 20.26 10.22 -2.95
CA ASN A 65 21.27 9.20 -2.70
C ASN A 65 22.54 9.41 -3.55
N ILE A 66 22.39 9.85 -4.81
CA ILE A 66 23.53 10.23 -5.65
C ILE A 66 24.25 11.46 -5.10
N VAL A 67 23.53 12.46 -4.60
CA VAL A 67 24.17 13.63 -3.97
C VAL A 67 24.96 13.21 -2.73
N VAL A 68 24.43 12.29 -1.92
CA VAL A 68 25.13 11.75 -0.74
C VAL A 68 26.43 11.06 -1.15
N ILE A 69 26.43 10.20 -2.18
CA ILE A 69 27.66 9.52 -2.59
C ILE A 69 28.71 10.48 -3.16
N ILE A 70 28.28 11.55 -3.85
CA ILE A 70 29.17 12.59 -4.36
C ILE A 70 29.82 13.34 -3.20
N ILE A 71 29.03 13.82 -2.24
CA ILE A 71 29.53 14.55 -1.07
C ILE A 71 30.52 13.67 -0.28
N PHE A 72 30.14 12.42 -0.05
CA PHE A 72 30.98 11.47 0.68
C PHE A 72 32.28 11.15 -0.07
N GLY A 73 32.22 11.04 -1.40
CA GLY A 73 33.40 10.92 -2.27
C GLY A 73 34.35 12.10 -2.15
N TYR A 74 33.82 13.33 -2.09
CA TYR A 74 34.63 14.55 -1.92
C TYR A 74 35.25 14.65 -0.53
N ILE A 75 34.50 14.38 0.55
CA ILE A 75 34.99 14.50 1.93
C ILE A 75 36.17 13.58 2.20
N LEU A 76 36.15 12.37 1.63
CA LEU A 76 37.20 11.39 1.87
C LEU A 76 38.45 11.64 1.04
N GLU A 77 38.40 12.54 0.05
CA GLU A 77 39.50 12.88 -0.88
C GLU A 77 40.15 11.66 -1.57
N THR A 78 39.59 10.46 -1.43
CA THR A 78 40.20 9.18 -1.82
C THR A 78 39.94 8.81 -3.27
N PHE A 79 38.90 9.35 -3.91
CA PHE A 79 38.56 8.95 -5.28
C PHE A 79 37.80 10.04 -6.06
N SER A 80 38.33 10.44 -7.22
CA SER A 80 37.54 11.23 -8.17
C SER A 80 36.69 10.28 -9.02
N PHE A 81 35.40 10.21 -8.72
CA PHE A 81 34.49 9.43 -9.55
C PHE A 81 34.43 10.00 -10.95
N SER A 82 34.54 9.13 -11.96
CA SER A 82 34.27 9.54 -13.33
C SER A 82 32.82 10.01 -13.45
N ARG A 83 32.61 11.16 -14.11
CA ARG A 83 31.25 11.70 -14.36
C ARG A 83 30.36 10.70 -15.08
N ILE A 84 30.95 9.89 -15.97
CA ILE A 84 30.23 8.83 -16.68
C ILE A 84 29.76 7.74 -15.73
N TRP A 85 30.55 7.43 -14.68
CA TRP A 85 30.21 6.42 -13.69
C TRP A 85 29.03 6.87 -12.83
N ILE A 86 29.04 8.12 -12.37
CA ILE A 86 27.92 8.71 -11.62
C ILE A 86 26.65 8.72 -12.47
N PHE A 87 26.77 9.10 -13.75
CA PHE A 87 25.66 9.13 -14.69
C PHE A 87 25.07 7.73 -14.89
N LEU A 88 25.92 6.74 -15.17
CA LEU A 88 25.51 5.34 -15.29
C LEU A 88 24.86 4.84 -14.01
N LEU A 89 25.44 5.14 -12.84
CA LEU A 89 24.88 4.74 -11.54
C LEU A 89 23.47 5.31 -11.33
N PHE A 90 23.24 6.58 -11.70
CA PHE A 90 21.92 7.19 -11.59
C PHE A 90 20.88 6.50 -12.49
N PHE A 91 21.17 6.35 -13.78
CA PHE A 91 20.22 5.77 -14.73
C PHE A 91 19.99 4.27 -14.49
N ILE A 92 21.05 3.52 -14.16
CA ILE A 92 20.90 2.09 -13.85
C ILE A 92 20.12 1.89 -12.56
N SER A 93 20.29 2.76 -11.56
CA SER A 93 19.51 2.71 -10.31
C SER A 93 18.03 2.94 -10.58
N ILE A 94 17.69 3.97 -11.37
CA ILE A 94 16.30 4.23 -11.78
C ILE A 94 15.72 3.01 -12.50
N PHE A 95 16.44 2.50 -13.49
CA PHE A 95 15.99 1.36 -14.28
C PHE A 95 15.77 0.11 -13.42
N LEU A 96 16.75 -0.26 -12.59
CA LEU A 96 16.68 -1.45 -11.73
C LEU A 96 15.58 -1.32 -10.68
N ILE A 97 15.42 -0.15 -10.06
CA ILE A 97 14.35 0.07 -9.08
C ILE A 97 13.00 -0.03 -9.77
N PHE A 98 12.80 0.63 -10.90
CA PHE A 98 11.55 0.55 -11.64
C PHE A 98 11.23 -0.90 -12.06
N LEU A 99 12.22 -1.59 -12.64
CA LEU A 99 12.08 -2.99 -13.06
C LEU A 99 11.77 -3.91 -11.88
N SER A 100 12.45 -3.75 -10.74
CA SER A 100 12.17 -4.51 -9.52
C SER A 100 10.73 -4.32 -9.03
N ARG A 101 10.21 -3.08 -9.08
CA ARG A 101 8.84 -2.77 -8.65
C ARG A 101 7.81 -3.39 -9.59
N LEU A 102 8.04 -3.35 -10.90
CA LEU A 102 7.18 -4.03 -11.88
C LEU A 102 7.17 -5.54 -11.65
N ILE A 103 8.34 -6.15 -11.44
CA ILE A 103 8.43 -7.60 -11.19
C ILE A 103 7.69 -7.97 -9.90
N ILE A 104 7.92 -7.24 -8.80
CA ILE A 104 7.22 -7.46 -7.53
C ILE A 104 5.70 -7.33 -7.74
N GLU A 105 5.25 -6.35 -8.52
CA GLU A 105 3.84 -6.13 -8.80
C GLU A 105 3.23 -7.34 -9.52
N MET A 106 3.85 -7.74 -10.64
CA MET A 106 3.38 -8.85 -11.47
C MET A 106 3.37 -10.17 -10.70
N VAL A 107 4.44 -10.44 -9.94
CA VAL A 107 4.55 -11.66 -9.14
C VAL A 107 3.51 -11.67 -8.01
N THR A 108 3.36 -10.56 -7.29
CA THR A 108 2.39 -10.43 -6.19
C THR A 108 0.97 -10.61 -6.71
N GLN A 109 0.61 -9.97 -7.82
CA GLN A 109 -0.70 -10.14 -8.45
C GLN A 109 -0.98 -11.58 -8.87
N LYS A 110 0.00 -12.23 -9.50
CA LYS A 110 -0.13 -13.62 -9.93
C LYS A 110 -0.28 -14.57 -8.74
N LEU A 111 0.45 -14.30 -7.66
CA LEU A 111 0.40 -15.10 -6.44
C LEU A 111 -0.94 -14.94 -5.72
N ILE A 112 -1.43 -13.69 -5.56
CA ILE A 112 -2.73 -13.41 -4.95
C ILE A 112 -3.86 -14.13 -5.71
N ARG A 113 -3.86 -14.06 -7.04
CA ARG A 113 -4.88 -14.73 -7.87
C ARG A 113 -4.80 -16.25 -7.80
N ARG A 114 -3.60 -16.82 -7.71
CA ARG A 114 -3.42 -18.29 -7.64
C ARG A 114 -3.76 -18.86 -6.26
N LEU A 115 -3.47 -18.12 -5.20
CA LEU A 115 -3.64 -18.57 -3.82
C LEU A 115 -4.93 -18.04 -3.15
N ASP A 116 -5.79 -17.34 -3.90
CA ASP A 116 -7.00 -16.66 -3.40
C ASP A 116 -6.74 -15.84 -2.12
N LEU A 117 -5.58 -15.16 -2.06
CA LEU A 117 -5.14 -14.33 -0.92
C LEU A 117 -5.80 -12.94 -0.92
N SER A 118 -6.91 -12.79 -1.63
CA SER A 118 -7.66 -11.54 -1.65
C SER A 118 -8.31 -11.30 -0.29
N SER A 119 -8.08 -10.12 0.27
CA SER A 119 -8.73 -9.70 1.51
C SER A 119 -10.23 -9.57 1.28
N LYS A 120 -11.01 -10.48 1.90
CA LYS A 120 -12.47 -10.48 1.83
C LYS A 120 -13.00 -9.21 2.48
N THR A 121 -13.68 -8.40 1.66
CA THR A 121 -14.11 -7.05 2.02
C THR A 121 -15.63 -6.97 1.95
N LEU A 122 -16.23 -6.53 3.04
CA LEU A 122 -17.66 -6.26 3.16
C LEU A 122 -17.88 -4.75 3.03
N ILE A 123 -18.92 -4.34 2.30
CA ILE A 123 -19.29 -2.93 2.18
C ILE A 123 -20.58 -2.69 2.97
N VAL A 124 -20.52 -1.73 3.90
CA VAL A 124 -21.66 -1.26 4.69
C VAL A 124 -22.20 0.02 4.05
N GLY A 125 -23.46 -0.01 3.64
CA GLY A 125 -24.10 1.03 2.85
C GLY A 125 -24.16 0.69 1.37
N ILE A 126 -25.36 0.81 0.81
CA ILE A 126 -25.64 0.71 -0.62
C ILE A 126 -25.90 2.10 -1.18
N GLY A 127 -25.40 2.35 -2.39
CA GLY A 127 -25.54 3.62 -3.07
C GLY A 127 -24.40 3.88 -4.05
N GLU A 128 -24.37 5.09 -4.61
CA GLU A 128 -23.36 5.46 -5.61
C GLU A 128 -21.93 5.40 -5.06
N ASN A 129 -21.72 5.79 -3.80
CA ASN A 129 -20.41 5.70 -3.16
C ASN A 129 -19.94 4.25 -2.98
N ALA A 130 -20.86 3.33 -2.65
CA ALA A 130 -20.56 1.91 -2.54
C ALA A 130 -20.06 1.34 -3.89
N ARG A 131 -20.75 1.71 -4.98
CA ARG A 131 -20.36 1.34 -6.35
C ARG A 131 -19.01 1.94 -6.74
N ARG A 132 -18.79 3.24 -6.49
CA ARG A 132 -17.50 3.90 -6.77
C ARG A 132 -16.36 3.22 -6.02
N ILE A 133 -16.59 2.81 -4.77
CA ILE A 133 -15.62 2.04 -3.98
C ILE A 133 -15.37 0.67 -4.61
N GLU A 134 -16.41 -0.10 -4.94
CA GLU A 134 -16.25 -1.39 -5.60
C GLU A 134 -15.49 -1.27 -6.93
N ASP A 135 -15.86 -0.32 -7.79
CA ASP A 135 -15.22 -0.08 -9.09
C ASP A 135 -13.75 0.31 -8.93
N SER A 136 -13.44 1.16 -7.96
CA SER A 136 -12.06 1.53 -7.62
C SER A 136 -11.25 0.35 -7.08
N LEU A 137 -11.84 -0.46 -6.20
CA LEU A 137 -11.18 -1.67 -5.71
C LEU A 137 -10.95 -2.66 -6.85
N ASN A 138 -11.92 -2.90 -7.72
CA ASN A 138 -11.75 -3.81 -8.85
C ASN A 138 -10.69 -3.32 -9.84
N LYS A 139 -10.64 -2.00 -10.11
CA LYS A 139 -9.73 -1.40 -11.08
C LYS A 139 -8.31 -1.23 -10.55
N TYR A 140 -8.15 -0.75 -9.32
CA TYR A 140 -6.87 -0.31 -8.78
C TYR A 140 -6.32 -1.23 -7.68
N SER A 141 -7.11 -2.15 -7.13
CA SER A 141 -6.61 -3.06 -6.06
C SER A 141 -5.69 -4.16 -6.56
N HIS A 142 -5.66 -4.40 -7.88
CA HIS A 142 -4.95 -5.51 -8.50
C HIS A 142 -5.27 -6.90 -7.89
N GLY A 143 -6.47 -7.07 -7.34
CA GLY A 143 -6.94 -8.32 -6.74
C GLY A 143 -6.60 -8.49 -5.25
N LEU A 144 -5.97 -7.49 -4.61
CA LEU A 144 -5.75 -7.49 -3.16
C LEU A 144 -7.07 -7.50 -2.36
N TYR A 145 -8.14 -6.94 -2.93
CA TYR A 145 -9.43 -6.82 -2.27
C TYR A 145 -10.50 -7.51 -3.12
N LYS A 146 -11.35 -8.30 -2.46
CA LYS A 146 -12.50 -8.95 -3.07
C LYS A 146 -13.75 -8.55 -2.31
N VAL A 147 -14.63 -7.81 -2.97
CA VAL A 147 -15.94 -7.47 -2.40
C VAL A 147 -16.76 -8.75 -2.35
N ILE A 148 -17.04 -9.22 -1.13
CA ILE A 148 -17.82 -10.44 -0.88
C ILE A 148 -19.30 -10.15 -0.69
N GLY A 149 -19.66 -8.90 -0.41
CA GLY A 149 -21.06 -8.50 -0.29
C GLY A 149 -21.29 -7.13 0.32
N TYR A 150 -22.57 -6.80 0.37
CA TYR A 150 -23.15 -5.56 0.86
C TYR A 150 -24.05 -5.84 2.07
N VAL A 151 -24.03 -4.91 3.01
CA VAL A 151 -24.89 -4.89 4.18
C VAL A 151 -25.43 -3.47 4.34
N ASP A 152 -26.74 -3.33 4.57
CA ASP A 152 -27.36 -2.03 4.82
C ASP A 152 -28.63 -2.20 5.69
N LYS A 153 -29.29 -1.09 6.00
CA LYS A 153 -30.59 -1.06 6.68
C LYS A 153 -31.70 -1.60 5.77
N LEU A 154 -32.74 -2.16 6.38
CA LEU A 154 -33.87 -2.79 5.68
C LEU A 154 -34.52 -1.83 4.65
N ASP A 155 -34.85 -0.62 5.07
CA ASP A 155 -35.54 0.39 4.24
C ASP A 155 -34.75 0.72 2.96
N LYS A 156 -33.41 0.77 3.08
CA LYS A 156 -32.52 1.01 1.94
C LYS A 156 -32.39 -0.19 1.03
N LEU A 157 -32.29 -1.39 1.62
CA LEU A 157 -32.24 -2.63 0.84
C LEU A 157 -33.49 -2.78 -0.01
N GLU A 158 -34.66 -2.41 0.51
CA GLU A 158 -35.92 -2.45 -0.23
C GLU A 158 -35.97 -1.41 -1.34
N ALA A 159 -35.56 -0.16 -1.06
CA ALA A 159 -35.51 0.90 -2.06
C ALA A 159 -34.51 0.66 -3.21
N PHE A 160 -33.44 -0.12 -2.96
CA PHE A 160 -32.40 -0.43 -3.95
C PHE A 160 -32.57 -1.79 -4.64
N LYS A 161 -33.64 -2.56 -4.33
CA LYS A 161 -33.92 -3.84 -5.01
C LYS A 161 -34.03 -3.68 -6.52
N ASP A 162 -34.72 -2.64 -6.98
CA ASP A 162 -34.91 -2.37 -8.42
C ASP A 162 -33.62 -1.83 -9.08
N TYR A 163 -32.84 -1.03 -8.35
CA TYR A 163 -31.59 -0.45 -8.84
C TYR A 163 -30.45 -1.48 -8.98
N LEU A 164 -30.50 -2.58 -8.22
CA LEU A 164 -29.57 -3.69 -8.32
C LEU A 164 -29.86 -4.64 -9.49
N GLU A 165 -31.08 -4.61 -10.05
CA GLU A 165 -31.45 -5.41 -11.23
C GLU A 165 -30.86 -4.83 -12.52
N GLU A 166 -30.75 -3.50 -12.63
CA GLU A 166 -30.31 -2.83 -13.85
C GLU A 166 -28.78 -2.81 -14.00
N SER A 167 -28.03 -2.79 -12.88
CA SER A 167 -26.59 -2.57 -12.94
C SER A 167 -25.75 -3.82 -13.22
N LEU A 168 -26.18 -5.04 -12.93
CA LEU A 168 -25.37 -6.26 -13.09
C LEU A 168 -26.25 -7.51 -13.05
N TYR A 169 -26.62 -8.05 -14.22
CA TYR A 169 -27.38 -9.29 -14.45
C TYR A 169 -26.87 -10.57 -13.73
N ASN A 170 -25.82 -10.50 -12.90
CA ASN A 170 -25.22 -11.65 -12.18
C ASN A 170 -24.96 -11.43 -10.67
N LYS A 171 -25.39 -10.31 -10.07
CA LYS A 171 -24.96 -9.92 -8.69
C LYS A 171 -26.07 -9.77 -7.64
N LYS A 172 -27.27 -10.32 -7.85
CA LYS A 172 -28.31 -10.47 -6.80
C LYS A 172 -27.80 -11.21 -5.54
N SER A 173 -26.72 -12.00 -5.66
CA SER A 173 -26.11 -12.81 -4.59
C SER A 173 -25.18 -12.05 -3.63
N LEU A 174 -25.03 -10.73 -3.74
CA LEU A 174 -24.07 -10.00 -2.89
C LEU A 174 -24.69 -9.32 -1.66
N ILE A 175 -26.01 -9.23 -1.51
CA ILE A 175 -26.58 -8.75 -0.23
C ILE A 175 -26.45 -9.89 0.79
N LEU A 176 -25.59 -9.70 1.80
CA LEU A 176 -25.37 -10.73 2.83
C LEU A 176 -26.33 -10.64 4.01
N GLY A 177 -27.01 -9.50 4.16
CA GLY A 177 -28.05 -9.32 5.17
C GLY A 177 -28.15 -7.88 5.67
N LEU A 178 -28.75 -7.76 6.85
CA LEU A 178 -29.00 -6.50 7.55
C LEU A 178 -27.81 -6.10 8.40
N ILE A 179 -27.68 -4.79 8.65
CA ILE A 179 -26.62 -4.24 9.50
C ILE A 179 -26.71 -4.75 10.94
N ASP A 180 -27.91 -5.07 11.44
CA ASP A 180 -28.10 -5.60 12.79
C ASP A 180 -27.50 -7.01 13.00
N ASP A 181 -27.22 -7.73 11.91
CA ASP A 181 -26.58 -9.04 11.91
C ASP A 181 -25.11 -8.99 11.47
N LEU A 182 -24.52 -7.80 11.40
CA LEU A 182 -23.18 -7.57 10.85
C LEU A 182 -22.13 -8.48 11.49
N LYS A 183 -22.13 -8.62 12.82
CA LYS A 183 -21.20 -9.51 13.54
C LYS A 183 -21.31 -10.97 13.09
N LYS A 184 -22.53 -11.46 12.85
CA LYS A 184 -22.76 -12.84 12.38
C LYS A 184 -22.30 -12.99 10.93
N ILE A 185 -22.60 -12.02 10.08
CA ILE A 185 -22.21 -11.99 8.66
C ILE A 185 -20.69 -12.02 8.53
N VAL A 186 -20.00 -11.19 9.30
CA VAL A 186 -18.53 -11.11 9.31
C VAL A 186 -17.91 -12.45 9.71
N LYS A 187 -18.40 -13.07 10.80
CA LYS A 187 -17.92 -14.39 11.23
C LYS A 187 -18.17 -15.49 10.20
N LYS A 188 -19.36 -15.51 9.59
CA LYS A 188 -19.75 -16.55 8.63
C LYS A 188 -19.01 -16.41 7.29
N SER A 189 -18.81 -15.19 6.82
CA SER A 189 -18.13 -14.92 5.55
C SER A 189 -16.61 -14.93 5.64
N GLY A 190 -16.06 -14.79 6.86
CA GLY A 190 -14.63 -14.59 7.08
C GLY A 190 -14.15 -13.24 6.54
N ALA A 191 -14.99 -12.21 6.65
CA ALA A 191 -14.63 -10.86 6.22
C ALA A 191 -13.46 -10.35 7.07
N GLN A 192 -12.38 -9.95 6.42
CA GLN A 192 -11.20 -9.36 7.09
C GLN A 192 -11.29 -7.84 7.14
N ARG A 193 -12.20 -7.26 6.35
CA ARG A 193 -12.34 -5.83 6.18
C ARG A 193 -13.79 -5.43 6.01
N VAL A 194 -14.16 -4.33 6.66
CA VAL A 194 -15.47 -3.68 6.52
C VAL A 194 -15.24 -2.24 6.06
N ILE A 195 -15.85 -1.85 4.96
CA ILE A 195 -15.81 -0.48 4.43
C ILE A 195 -17.18 0.16 4.60
N ILE A 196 -17.26 1.24 5.38
CA ILE A 196 -18.47 2.05 5.52
C ILE A 196 -18.48 3.10 4.40
N SER A 197 -19.43 2.97 3.48
CA SER A 197 -19.47 3.71 2.21
C SER A 197 -20.49 4.86 2.20
N SER A 198 -21.57 4.75 2.98
CA SER A 198 -22.69 5.70 2.90
C SER A 198 -22.54 6.87 3.89
N PRO A 199 -22.44 8.12 3.42
CA PRO A 199 -22.33 9.31 4.27
C PRO A 199 -23.59 9.57 5.12
N GLU A 200 -24.66 8.81 4.88
CA GLU A 200 -25.93 8.93 5.61
C GLU A 200 -25.89 8.24 6.98
N TYR A 201 -24.87 7.43 7.27
CA TYR A 201 -24.69 6.89 8.61
C TYR A 201 -24.31 8.01 9.58
N ARG A 202 -25.13 8.19 10.62
CA ARG A 202 -24.86 9.18 11.66
C ARG A 202 -23.71 8.70 12.55
N TYR A 203 -23.06 9.63 13.26
CA TYR A 203 -21.93 9.34 14.12
C TYR A 203 -22.20 8.18 15.12
N TYR A 204 -23.37 8.19 15.78
CA TYR A 204 -23.73 7.13 16.72
C TYR A 204 -23.91 5.77 16.04
N GLU A 205 -24.35 5.72 14.78
CA GLU A 205 -24.51 4.47 14.02
C GLU A 205 -23.16 3.85 13.68
N ILE A 206 -22.18 4.70 13.35
CA ILE A 206 -20.80 4.27 13.15
C ILE A 206 -20.23 3.73 14.45
N LEU A 207 -20.42 4.42 15.59
CA LEU A 207 -19.99 3.91 16.89
C LEU A 207 -20.61 2.56 17.20
N ASN A 208 -21.91 2.37 16.95
CA ASN A 208 -22.58 1.08 17.14
C ASN A 208 -21.96 -0.02 16.27
N ILE A 209 -21.67 0.26 14.99
CA ILE A 209 -20.97 -0.69 14.10
C ILE A 209 -19.59 -1.08 14.68
N LEU A 210 -18.83 -0.09 15.16
CA LEU A 210 -17.51 -0.33 15.75
C LEU A 210 -17.60 -1.15 17.04
N GLU A 211 -18.59 -0.88 17.89
CA GLU A 211 -18.85 -1.64 19.11
C GLU A 211 -19.28 -3.08 18.80
N GLU A 212 -20.11 -3.30 17.79
CA GLU A 212 -20.59 -4.62 17.40
C GLU A 212 -19.45 -5.51 16.89
N LEU A 213 -18.56 -4.91 16.09
CA LEU A 213 -17.34 -5.53 15.56
C LEU A 213 -16.22 -5.66 16.61
N LYS A 214 -16.44 -5.17 17.83
CA LYS A 214 -15.46 -5.23 18.91
C LYS A 214 -15.11 -6.67 19.29
N GLY A 215 -13.80 -6.93 19.33
CA GLY A 215 -13.24 -8.25 19.63
C GLY A 215 -13.15 -9.19 18.42
N LEU A 216 -13.49 -8.72 17.21
CA LEU A 216 -13.20 -9.44 15.97
C LEU A 216 -11.91 -8.93 15.33
N ASP A 217 -11.21 -9.81 14.62
CA ASP A 217 -10.00 -9.46 13.86
C ASP A 217 -10.38 -8.90 12.47
N VAL A 218 -10.93 -7.69 12.47
CA VAL A 218 -11.48 -7.05 11.26
C VAL A 218 -11.06 -5.58 11.19
N SER A 219 -10.51 -5.19 10.05
CA SER A 219 -10.16 -3.79 9.80
C SER A 219 -11.39 -3.01 9.31
N VAL A 220 -11.78 -1.98 10.04
CA VAL A 220 -12.86 -1.06 9.63
C VAL A 220 -12.28 0.17 8.94
N LEU A 221 -12.81 0.50 7.77
CA LEU A 221 -12.45 1.66 6.96
C LEU A 221 -13.69 2.49 6.70
N ILE A 222 -13.56 3.80 6.71
CA ILE A 222 -14.66 4.73 6.50
C ILE A 222 -14.29 5.63 5.33
N PHE A 223 -15.22 5.82 4.39
CA PHE A 223 -15.01 6.77 3.32
C PHE A 223 -14.91 8.21 3.88
N PRO A 224 -14.08 9.11 3.33
CA PRO A 224 -13.73 10.38 3.97
C PRO A 224 -14.82 11.45 3.91
N GLY A 225 -15.86 11.28 3.09
CA GLY A 225 -17.01 12.20 3.02
C GLY A 225 -17.87 12.30 4.29
N PHE A 226 -17.36 11.82 5.44
CA PHE A 226 -18.08 11.62 6.70
C PHE A 226 -17.76 12.65 7.78
N PHE A 227 -16.64 13.39 7.73
CA PHE A 227 -16.26 14.28 8.84
C PHE A 227 -15.52 15.55 8.42
N GLU A 228 -16.09 16.71 8.75
CA GLU A 228 -15.39 17.99 8.83
C GLU A 228 -14.71 18.23 10.20
N PHE A 229 -14.80 17.32 11.19
CA PHE A 229 -14.28 17.59 12.53
C PHE A 229 -13.49 16.46 13.23
N SER A 230 -12.28 16.83 13.66
CA SER A 230 -11.57 16.48 14.91
C SER A 230 -11.73 15.08 15.50
N ILE A 231 -11.21 14.06 14.81
CA ILE A 231 -10.93 12.76 15.45
C ILE A 231 -9.42 12.56 15.54
N ARG A 232 -8.86 12.73 16.74
CA ARG A 232 -7.42 12.73 17.07
C ARG A 232 -6.73 11.36 16.91
N ARG A 233 -7.44 10.32 16.45
CA ARG A 233 -6.97 8.92 16.34
C ARG A 233 -7.41 8.23 15.03
N MET A 234 -7.41 8.94 13.92
CA MET A 234 -7.62 8.33 12.59
C MET A 234 -6.35 8.48 11.75
N SER A 235 -5.94 7.40 11.09
CA SER A 235 -4.91 7.46 10.06
C SER A 235 -5.58 7.47 8.69
N MET A 236 -5.23 8.46 7.85
CA MET A 236 -5.61 8.45 6.44
C MET A 236 -4.83 7.35 5.71
N ARG A 237 -5.55 6.44 5.03
CA ARG A 237 -4.96 5.38 4.22
C ARG A 237 -5.58 5.43 2.82
N GLU A 238 -4.75 5.45 1.78
CA GLU A 238 -5.23 5.36 0.41
C GLU A 238 -5.40 3.88 0.01
N ILE A 239 -6.60 3.49 -0.40
CA ILE A 239 -6.89 2.11 -0.85
C ILE A 239 -7.60 2.18 -2.19
N GLY A 240 -6.82 1.98 -3.25
CA GLY A 240 -7.36 1.86 -4.61
C GLY A 240 -7.49 3.21 -5.30
N GLY A 241 -6.72 4.21 -4.88
CA GLY A 241 -6.91 5.59 -5.32
C GLY A 241 -8.02 6.32 -4.56
N ILE A 242 -8.73 5.63 -3.67
CA ILE A 242 -9.69 6.24 -2.76
C ILE A 242 -9.00 6.51 -1.43
N PRO A 243 -8.92 7.78 -0.98
CA PRO A 243 -8.54 8.05 0.39
C PRO A 243 -9.62 7.46 1.30
N LEU A 244 -9.25 6.64 2.26
CA LEU A 244 -10.12 6.09 3.29
C LEU A 244 -9.58 6.48 4.67
N MET A 245 -10.47 6.72 5.61
CA MET A 245 -10.11 6.89 7.02
C MET A 245 -10.09 5.51 7.68
N GLN A 246 -8.92 5.11 8.18
CA GLN A 246 -8.81 3.93 9.02
C GLN A 246 -8.88 4.37 10.48
N ILE A 247 -9.84 3.83 11.23
CA ILE A 247 -9.86 3.95 12.69
C ILE A 247 -8.88 2.90 13.21
N THR A 248 -7.78 3.36 13.81
CA THR A 248 -6.84 2.43 14.42
C THR A 248 -7.43 1.89 15.73
N ASN A 249 -7.53 0.56 15.78
CA ASN A 249 -7.90 -0.33 16.89
C ASN A 249 -9.39 -0.59 17.16
N ILE A 250 -9.83 -1.68 16.54
CA ILE A 250 -10.68 -2.67 17.18
C ILE A 250 -9.96 -4.01 17.01
N GLY A 251 -9.25 -4.47 18.05
CA GLY A 251 -8.44 -5.69 18.00
C GLY A 251 -6.94 -5.43 18.07
N PHE A 252 -6.31 -5.95 19.12
CA PHE A 252 -4.88 -5.81 19.38
C PHE A 252 -4.07 -6.69 18.41
N PHE A 253 -3.14 -6.10 17.65
CA PHE A 253 -2.23 -6.84 16.78
C PHE A 253 -0.97 -7.29 17.55
N GLY A 254 -0.51 -8.53 17.29
CA GLY A 254 0.35 -9.35 18.14
C GLY A 254 1.70 -8.79 18.62
N LEU A 255 2.29 -7.79 17.98
CA LEU A 255 3.55 -7.19 18.46
C LEU A 255 3.34 -6.23 19.65
N ASN A 256 2.14 -5.66 19.81
CA ASN A 256 1.82 -4.80 20.96
C ASN A 256 1.55 -5.58 22.25
N LEU A 257 1.26 -6.88 22.17
CA LEU A 257 1.18 -7.76 23.35
C LEU A 257 2.55 -8.00 23.98
N PHE A 258 3.62 -8.09 23.16
CA PHE A 258 4.99 -8.16 23.67
C PHE A 258 5.39 -6.85 24.37
N TYR A 259 5.08 -5.70 23.77
CA TYR A 259 5.37 -4.40 24.41
C TYR A 259 4.61 -4.19 25.72
N LYS A 260 3.36 -4.64 25.80
CA LYS A 260 2.58 -4.56 27.04
C LYS A 260 3.13 -5.50 28.13
N ASN A 261 3.52 -6.72 27.78
CA ASN A 261 4.08 -7.68 28.73
C ASN A 261 5.45 -7.26 29.27
N VAL A 262 6.25 -6.50 28.54
CA VAL A 262 7.53 -5.97 29.05
C VAL A 262 7.30 -4.78 30.00
N ILE A 263 6.27 -3.97 29.76
CA ILE A 263 5.95 -2.80 30.58
C ILE A 263 5.23 -3.20 31.88
N ASP A 264 4.39 -4.23 31.87
CA ASP A 264 3.70 -4.70 33.09
C ASP A 264 4.63 -5.52 34.03
N TYR A 265 5.86 -5.86 33.60
CA TYR A 265 6.86 -6.59 34.40
C TYR A 265 8.12 -5.77 34.78
N ALA A 266 8.13 -4.45 34.51
CA ALA A 266 9.17 -3.51 34.95
C ALA A 266 8.61 -2.56 36.01
#